data_AF-A0A9N8EA27-F1
#
_entry.id   AF-A0A9N8EA27-F1
#
_cell.length_a   1.000
_cell.length_b   1.000
_cell.length_c   1.000
_cell.angle_alpha   90.00
_cell.angle_beta   90.00
_cell.angle_gamma   90.00
#
_symmetry.space_group_name_H-M   'P 1'
#
loop_
_entity.id
_entity.type
_entity.pdbx_description
1 polymer ?
#
loop_
_entity_poly.entity_id
_entity_poly.type
_entity_poly.pdbx_seq_one_letter_code
_entity_poly.pdbx_strand_id
1 'polypeptide(L)'
;MEASKAEKREAQQRQEIALQVLEQAENNASAESFTNAQLRHLLCWKMGSKTIPGALKNKPEKVAKWMQLKNKEPPSFEPWSEADEEELIQLKEKIDGDIALGDTSYGRQRANEVNKARSLLRGLSKADKEAFLKSLEEDNGDDDAGSDSE
;
A
#
# COMPACT_ATOMS: atom_id res chain seq x y z
N MET A 1 0.04 7.65 0.31
CA MET A 1 -1.38 8.06 0.30
C MET A 1 -2.33 6.94 0.71
N GLU A 2 -2.23 5.72 0.18
CA GLU A 2 -3.13 4.62 0.60
C GLU A 2 -3.03 4.27 2.09
N ALA A 3 -1.83 4.31 2.67
CA ALA A 3 -1.65 4.15 4.13
C ALA A 3 -2.35 5.26 4.93
N SER A 4 -2.37 6.50 4.42
CA SER A 4 -3.07 7.62 5.04
C SER A 4 -4.60 7.47 4.92
N LYS A 5 -5.09 6.98 3.78
CA LYS A 5 -6.50 6.60 3.60
C LYS A 5 -6.94 5.51 4.57
N ALA A 6 -6.13 4.47 4.73
CA ALA A 6 -6.40 3.39 5.68
C ALA A 6 -6.43 3.93 7.12
N GLU A 7 -5.46 4.77 7.50
CA GLU A 7 -5.39 5.36 8.83
C GLU A 7 -6.59 6.26 9.15
N LYS A 8 -6.97 7.15 8.22
CA LYS A 8 -8.16 8.02 8.34
C LYS A 8 -9.45 7.20 8.47
N ARG A 9 -9.64 6.15 7.65
CA ARG A 9 -10.80 5.25 7.74
C ARG A 9 -10.85 4.48 9.05
N GLU A 10 -9.72 3.96 9.52
CA GLU A 10 -9.69 3.24 10.79
C GLU A 10 -9.99 4.18 11.97
N ALA A 11 -9.54 5.45 11.92
CA ALA A 11 -9.88 6.45 12.94
C ALA A 11 -11.40 6.70 12.97
N GLN A 12 -12.02 6.83 11.79
CA GLN A 12 -13.45 6.97 11.64
C GLN A 12 -14.22 5.76 12.20
N GLN A 13 -13.83 4.54 11.84
CA GLN A 13 -14.45 3.33 12.37
C GLN A 13 -14.33 3.23 13.90
N ARG A 14 -13.19 3.60 14.49
CA ARG A 14 -13.03 3.63 15.95
C ARG A 14 -14.01 4.60 16.61
N GLN A 15 -14.22 5.77 16.01
CA GLN A 15 -15.19 6.74 16.50
C GLN A 15 -16.63 6.19 16.38
N GLU A 16 -17.02 5.67 15.22
CA GLU A 16 -18.37 5.12 15.00
C GLU A 16 -18.70 4.01 15.99
N ILE A 17 -17.80 3.04 16.18
CA ILE A 17 -17.99 1.96 17.16
C ILE A 17 -18.10 2.52 18.58
N ALA A 18 -17.25 3.48 18.95
CA ALA A 18 -17.29 4.05 20.29
C ALA A 18 -18.58 4.83 20.55
N LEU A 19 -19.07 5.60 19.57
CA LEU A 19 -20.35 6.30 19.65
C LEU A 19 -21.52 5.33 19.74
N GLN A 20 -21.52 4.25 18.96
CA GLN A 20 -22.56 3.22 19.04
C GLN A 20 -22.59 2.54 20.42
N VAL A 21 -21.42 2.28 21.02
CA VAL A 21 -21.33 1.74 22.39
C VAL A 21 -21.91 2.72 23.41
N LEU A 22 -21.69 4.03 23.25
CA LEU A 22 -22.26 5.05 24.12
C LEU A 22 -23.76 5.26 23.90
N GLU A 23 -24.24 5.09 22.67
CA GLU A 23 -25.67 5.20 22.36
C GLU A 23 -26.46 4.01 22.92
N GLN A 24 -25.93 2.79 22.76
CA GLN A 24 -26.53 1.57 23.31
C GLN A 24 -26.54 1.56 24.84
N ALA A 25 -25.54 2.17 25.44
CA ALA A 25 -25.45 2.32 26.88
C ALA A 25 -26.16 3.63 27.26
N GLU A 26 -27.47 3.57 27.48
CA GLU A 26 -28.33 4.71 27.89
C GLU A 26 -27.49 5.76 28.63
N ASN A 27 -27.47 7.02 28.15
CA ASN A 27 -26.55 8.16 28.39
C ASN A 27 -25.95 8.41 29.81
N ASN A 28 -26.12 7.53 30.78
CA ASN A 28 -25.54 7.47 32.12
C ASN A 28 -25.09 6.06 32.56
N ALA A 29 -24.82 5.16 31.62
CA ALA A 29 -24.31 3.83 31.95
C ALA A 29 -23.03 3.92 32.81
N SER A 30 -23.09 3.32 34.02
CA SER A 30 -21.94 3.23 34.91
C SER A 30 -20.76 2.59 34.19
N ALA A 31 -19.54 3.07 34.41
CA ALA A 31 -18.35 2.51 33.76
C ALA A 31 -18.18 0.99 33.97
N GLU A 32 -18.80 0.44 35.01
CA GLU A 32 -18.80 -0.98 35.33
C GLU A 32 -19.74 -1.82 34.45
N SER A 33 -20.79 -1.22 33.86
CA SER A 33 -21.76 -1.93 33.02
C SER A 33 -21.17 -2.30 31.66
N PHE A 34 -20.16 -1.57 31.19
CA PHE A 34 -19.48 -1.89 29.94
C PHE A 34 -18.75 -3.23 30.01
N THR A 35 -18.83 -3.99 28.92
CA THR A 35 -18.02 -5.18 28.71
C THR A 35 -16.55 -4.83 28.52
N ASN A 36 -15.66 -5.82 28.68
CA ASN A 36 -14.22 -5.62 28.47
C ASN A 36 -13.89 -5.17 27.03
N ALA A 37 -14.65 -5.66 26.05
CA ALA A 37 -14.52 -5.29 24.64
C ALA A 37 -15.00 -3.84 24.39
N GLN A 38 -16.17 -3.47 24.92
CA GLN A 38 -16.68 -2.09 24.83
C GLN A 38 -15.69 -1.09 25.44
N LEU A 39 -15.17 -1.37 26.65
CA LEU A 39 -14.15 -0.54 27.28
C LEU A 39 -12.88 -0.41 26.42
N ARG A 40 -12.49 -1.48 25.71
CA ARG A 40 -11.36 -1.42 24.78
C ARG A 40 -11.62 -0.46 23.62
N HIS A 41 -12.79 -0.52 22.98
CA HIS A 41 -13.14 0.40 21.89
C HIS A 41 -13.16 1.86 22.36
N LEU A 42 -13.80 2.11 23.50
CA LEU A 42 -13.88 3.43 24.11
C LEU A 42 -12.50 4.01 24.44
N LEU A 43 -11.60 3.20 25.01
CA LEU A 43 -10.23 3.62 25.32
C LEU A 43 -9.40 3.85 24.06
N CYS A 44 -9.48 2.95 23.07
CA CYS A 44 -8.78 3.12 21.80
C CYS A 44 -9.22 4.41 21.09
N TRP A 45 -10.51 4.72 21.10
CA TRP A 45 -11.05 5.97 20.56
C TRP A 45 -10.54 7.20 21.32
N LYS A 46 -10.68 7.24 22.65
CA LYS A 46 -10.21 8.39 23.47
C LYS A 46 -8.70 8.59 23.46
N MET A 47 -7.92 7.54 23.25
CA MET A 47 -6.46 7.63 23.19
C MET A 47 -5.92 7.84 21.77
N GLY A 48 -6.78 7.75 20.74
CA GLY A 48 -6.35 7.81 19.34
C GLY A 48 -5.43 6.65 18.92
N SER A 49 -5.47 5.52 19.62
CA SER A 49 -4.56 4.39 19.40
C SER A 49 -5.31 3.16 18.91
N LYS A 50 -4.68 2.38 18.03
CA LYS A 50 -5.20 1.08 17.57
C LYS A 50 -5.22 0.05 18.71
N THR A 51 -4.31 0.18 19.67
CA THR A 51 -4.14 -0.76 20.77
C THR A 51 -4.15 -0.04 22.11
N ILE A 52 -4.67 -0.74 23.13
CA ILE A 52 -4.56 -0.31 24.52
C ILE A 52 -3.17 -0.71 25.04
N PRO A 53 -2.53 0.12 25.87
CA PRO A 53 -1.27 -0.23 26.53
C PRO A 53 -1.36 -1.58 27.24
N GLY A 54 -0.27 -2.36 27.19
CA GLY A 54 -0.19 -3.68 27.80
C GLY A 54 -0.40 -3.70 29.32
N ALA A 55 -0.37 -2.54 29.98
CA ALA A 55 -0.69 -2.38 31.40
C ALA A 55 -2.20 -2.40 31.71
N LEU A 56 -3.07 -2.32 30.70
CA LEU A 56 -4.54 -2.35 30.84
C LEU A 56 -5.07 -3.72 30.40
N LYS A 57 -4.68 -4.78 31.13
CA LYS A 57 -5.09 -6.15 30.79
C LYS A 57 -6.48 -6.45 31.34
N ASN A 58 -6.76 -5.99 32.55
CA ASN A 58 -7.93 -6.40 33.30
C ASN A 58 -9.08 -5.39 33.17
N LYS A 59 -10.32 -5.86 33.36
CA LYS A 59 -11.51 -4.99 33.31
C LYS A 59 -11.42 -3.81 34.31
N PRO A 60 -11.03 -3.99 35.58
CA PRO A 60 -10.97 -2.90 36.55
C PRO A 60 -10.01 -1.78 36.15
N GLU A 61 -8.85 -2.13 35.62
CA GLU A 61 -7.85 -1.17 35.11
C GLU A 61 -8.42 -0.34 33.95
N LYS A 62 -9.15 -1.00 33.04
CA LYS A 62 -9.82 -0.32 31.91
C LYS A 62 -10.95 0.60 32.37
N VAL A 63 -11.74 0.18 33.36
CA VAL A 63 -12.78 1.01 33.99
C VAL A 63 -12.16 2.25 34.62
N ALA A 64 -11.11 2.07 35.43
CA ALA A 64 -10.40 3.18 36.08
C ALA A 64 -9.84 4.16 35.03
N LYS A 65 -9.24 3.64 33.95
CA LYS A 65 -8.72 4.47 32.87
C LYS A 65 -9.83 5.18 32.10
N TRP A 66 -10.94 4.51 31.84
CA TRP A 66 -12.10 5.10 31.17
C TRP A 66 -12.68 6.25 32.00
N MET A 67 -12.82 6.07 33.31
CA MET A 67 -13.30 7.12 34.22
C MET A 67 -12.40 8.37 34.22
N GLN A 68 -11.10 8.22 33.99
CA GLN A 68 -10.16 9.35 33.83
C GLN A 68 -10.26 10.05 32.47
N LEU A 69 -10.68 9.35 31.42
CA LEU A 69 -10.67 9.83 30.04
C LEU A 69 -12.06 10.19 29.49
N LYS A 70 -13.15 9.73 30.13
CA LYS A 70 -14.51 9.89 29.61
C LYS A 70 -14.89 11.36 29.32
N ASN A 71 -14.43 12.26 30.18
CA ASN A 71 -14.68 13.71 30.08
C ASN A 71 -13.63 14.45 29.26
N LYS A 72 -12.56 13.79 28.79
CA LYS A 72 -11.57 14.39 27.91
C LYS A 72 -12.05 14.33 26.48
N GLU A 73 -11.77 15.35 25.69
CA GLU A 73 -12.05 15.32 24.26
C GLU A 73 -11.20 14.21 23.59
N PRO A 74 -11.79 13.43 22.67
CA PRO A 74 -11.02 12.50 21.84
C PRO A 74 -10.09 13.30 20.91
N PRO A 75 -9.00 12.69 20.42
CA PRO A 75 -8.17 13.29 19.40
C PRO A 75 -8.99 13.63 18.16
N SER A 76 -8.82 14.84 17.64
CA SER A 76 -9.41 15.22 16.36
C SER A 76 -8.70 14.48 15.24
N PHE A 77 -9.47 13.94 14.30
CA PHE A 77 -8.97 13.49 13.01
C PHE A 77 -9.81 14.13 11.91
N GLU A 78 -9.18 14.39 10.78
CA GLU A 78 -9.88 14.83 9.58
C GLU A 78 -10.37 13.59 8.82
N PRO A 79 -11.69 13.47 8.55
CA PRO A 79 -12.23 12.38 7.76
C PRO A 79 -11.59 12.30 6.36
N TRP A 80 -11.62 11.13 5.75
CA TRP A 80 -11.26 11.00 4.33
C TRP A 80 -12.35 11.67 3.48
N SER A 81 -12.00 12.74 2.79
CA SER A 81 -12.92 13.53 1.97
C SER A 81 -12.94 13.05 0.51
N GLU A 82 -13.93 13.51 -0.26
CA GLU A 82 -13.96 13.31 -1.71
C GLU A 82 -12.76 13.97 -2.40
N ALA A 83 -12.30 15.12 -1.89
CA ALA A 83 -11.10 15.78 -2.40
C ALA A 83 -9.83 14.92 -2.21
N ASP A 84 -9.69 14.24 -1.06
CA ASP A 84 -8.60 13.29 -0.83
C ASP A 84 -8.67 12.11 -1.83
N GLU A 85 -9.88 11.66 -2.18
CA GLU A 85 -10.07 10.59 -3.18
C GLU A 85 -9.69 11.05 -4.59
N GLU A 86 -10.12 12.23 -5.00
CA GLU A 86 -9.77 12.83 -6.29
C GLU A 86 -8.26 13.04 -6.42
N GLU A 87 -7.59 13.53 -5.38
CA GLU A 87 -6.14 13.70 -5.37
C GLU A 87 -5.42 12.34 -5.53
N LEU A 88 -5.91 11.30 -4.85
CA LEU A 88 -5.36 9.95 -4.97
C LEU A 88 -5.55 9.38 -6.37
N ILE A 89 -6.72 9.59 -7.00
CA ILE A 89 -6.98 9.18 -8.38
C ILE A 89 -6.05 9.90 -9.34
N GLN A 90 -5.93 11.23 -9.23
CA GLN A 90 -5.03 12.02 -10.08
C GLN A 90 -3.57 11.56 -9.94
N LEU A 91 -3.13 11.19 -8.73
CA LEU A 91 -1.78 10.68 -8.54
C LEU A 91 -1.61 9.32 -9.20
N LYS A 92 -2.60 8.44 -9.09
CA LYS A 92 -2.58 7.13 -9.77
C LYS A 92 -2.56 7.31 -11.28
N GLU A 93 -3.41 8.15 -11.85
CA GLU A 93 -3.40 8.47 -13.28
C GLU A 93 -2.07 9.08 -13.75
N LYS A 94 -1.40 9.89 -12.92
CA LYS A 94 -0.06 10.41 -13.23
C LYS A 94 1.04 9.34 -13.19
N ILE A 95 0.88 8.32 -12.35
CA ILE A 95 1.86 7.24 -12.18
C ILE A 95 1.62 6.11 -13.19
N ASP A 96 0.36 5.78 -13.44
CA ASP A 96 -0.13 4.77 -14.38
C ASP A 96 -0.22 5.31 -15.82
N GLY A 97 -0.07 6.63 -16.01
CA GLY A 97 0.15 7.21 -17.33
C GLY A 97 1.37 6.58 -17.99
N ASP A 98 1.33 6.38 -19.30
CA ASP A 98 2.34 5.67 -20.09
C ASP A 98 3.75 6.21 -19.81
N ILE A 99 4.44 5.64 -18.81
CA ILE A 99 5.88 5.83 -18.66
C ILE A 99 6.49 5.05 -19.81
N ALA A 100 6.74 5.76 -20.91
CA ALA A 100 7.37 5.18 -22.07
C ALA A 100 8.66 4.50 -21.61
N LEU A 101 8.86 3.23 -22.00
CA LEU A 101 10.02 2.45 -21.54
C LEU A 101 11.33 3.20 -21.80
N GLY A 102 11.41 3.98 -22.88
CA GLY A 102 12.55 4.84 -23.24
C GLY A 102 12.88 5.95 -22.22
N ASP A 103 11.92 6.37 -21.42
CA ASP A 103 12.09 7.38 -20.36
C ASP A 103 12.62 6.77 -19.06
N THR A 104 12.62 5.44 -18.95
CA THR A 104 13.26 4.72 -17.85
C THR A 104 14.77 4.61 -18.04
N SER A 105 15.53 4.47 -16.94
CA SER A 105 16.98 4.20 -17.00
C SER A 105 17.29 2.93 -17.81
N TYR A 106 16.46 1.90 -17.64
CA TYR A 106 16.56 0.64 -18.35
C TYR A 106 16.35 0.81 -19.86
N GLY A 107 15.32 1.54 -20.28
CA GLY A 107 15.09 1.79 -21.72
C GLY A 107 16.22 2.58 -22.36
N ARG A 108 16.79 3.58 -21.67
CA ARG A 108 17.98 4.29 -22.14
C ARG A 108 19.19 3.37 -22.27
N GLN A 109 19.41 2.47 -21.32
CA GLN A 109 20.49 1.50 -21.40
C GLN A 109 20.31 0.56 -22.60
N ARG A 110 19.12 -0.01 -22.76
CA ARG A 110 18.78 -0.89 -23.89
C ARG A 110 18.96 -0.19 -25.23
N ALA A 111 18.52 1.07 -25.35
CA ALA A 111 18.72 1.86 -26.56
C ALA A 111 20.20 2.10 -26.86
N ASN A 112 21.01 2.37 -25.84
CA ASN A 112 22.46 2.54 -25.99
C ASN A 112 23.15 1.25 -26.45
N GLU A 113 22.76 0.09 -25.93
CA GLU A 113 23.30 -1.20 -26.36
C GLU A 113 22.96 -1.52 -27.81
N VAL A 114 21.70 -1.31 -28.22
CA VAL A 114 21.27 -1.46 -29.62
C VAL A 114 22.04 -0.51 -30.54
N ASN A 115 22.24 0.75 -30.13
CA ASN A 115 22.97 1.73 -30.92
C ASN A 115 24.46 1.37 -31.05
N LYS A 116 25.08 0.86 -29.97
CA LYS A 116 26.46 0.34 -30.00
C LYS A 116 26.58 -0.84 -30.97
N ALA A 117 25.68 -1.83 -30.88
CA ALA A 117 25.67 -2.98 -31.78
C ALA A 117 25.51 -2.56 -33.25
N ARG A 118 24.58 -1.63 -33.53
CA ARG A 118 24.41 -1.06 -34.89
C ARG A 118 25.65 -0.33 -35.38
N SER A 119 26.34 0.41 -34.51
CA SER A 119 27.57 1.11 -34.87
C SER A 119 28.69 0.13 -35.23
N LEU A 120 28.86 -0.93 -34.44
CA LEU A 120 29.83 -1.99 -34.71
C LEU A 120 29.52 -2.68 -36.04
N LEU A 121 28.26 -3.05 -36.26
CA LEU A 121 27.81 -3.64 -37.52
C LEU A 121 28.10 -2.72 -38.70
N ARG A 122 27.83 -1.41 -38.62
CA ARG A 122 28.11 -0.49 -39.74
C ARG A 122 29.58 -0.50 -40.17
N GLY A 123 30.50 -0.57 -39.19
CA GLY A 123 31.94 -0.56 -39.41
C GLY A 123 32.52 -1.83 -40.05
N LEU A 124 31.77 -2.93 -40.07
CA LEU A 124 32.22 -4.18 -40.66
C LEU A 124 32.19 -4.17 -42.19
N SER A 125 33.09 -4.94 -42.80
CA SER A 125 33.07 -5.19 -44.24
C SER A 125 31.84 -6.02 -44.63
N LYS A 126 31.53 -6.08 -45.93
CA LYS A 126 30.37 -6.85 -46.41
C LYS A 126 30.51 -8.35 -46.11
N ALA A 127 31.72 -8.91 -46.27
CA ALA A 127 32.00 -10.30 -45.98
C ALA A 127 31.87 -10.63 -44.48
N ASP A 128 32.35 -9.73 -43.61
CA ASP A 128 32.27 -9.95 -42.15
C ASP A 128 30.83 -9.81 -41.63
N LYS A 129 30.01 -8.93 -42.25
CA LYS A 129 28.58 -8.84 -41.96
C LYS A 129 27.84 -10.12 -42.32
N GLU A 130 28.13 -10.68 -43.51
CA GLU A 130 27.51 -11.91 -43.98
C GLU A 130 27.91 -13.11 -43.11
N ALA A 131 29.17 -13.20 -42.70
CA ALA A 131 29.64 -14.23 -41.76
C ALA A 131 28.97 -14.11 -40.38
N PHE A 132 28.84 -12.89 -39.85
CA PHE A 132 28.18 -12.65 -38.55
C PHE A 132 26.67 -12.93 -38.56
N LEU A 133 25.99 -12.58 -39.66
CA LEU A 133 24.56 -12.91 -39.81
C LEU A 133 24.36 -14.42 -39.93
N LYS A 134 25.25 -15.11 -40.64
CA LYS A 134 25.21 -16.56 -40.77
C LYS A 134 25.42 -17.27 -39.43
N SER A 135 26.36 -16.81 -38.60
CA SER A 135 26.57 -17.39 -37.26
C SER A 135 25.36 -17.19 -36.33
N LEU A 136 24.69 -16.03 -36.43
CA LEU A 136 23.45 -15.79 -35.67
C LEU A 136 22.28 -16.67 -36.11
N GLU A 137 22.22 -17.04 -37.39
CA GLU A 137 21.20 -17.93 -37.94
C GLU A 137 21.45 -19.38 -37.52
N GLU A 138 22.71 -19.81 -37.48
CA GLU A 138 23.14 -21.13 -36.96
C GLU A 138 22.85 -21.26 -35.45
N ASP A 139 23.09 -20.22 -34.64
CA ASP A 139 22.84 -20.24 -33.19
C ASP A 139 21.33 -20.21 -32.81
N ASN A 140 20.44 -19.74 -33.69
CA ASN A 140 18.98 -19.72 -33.44
C ASN A 140 18.26 -20.99 -33.96
N GLY A 141 18.99 -21.95 -34.53
CA GLY A 141 18.44 -23.16 -35.16
C GLY A 141 18.28 -24.39 -34.24
N ASP A 142 18.67 -24.32 -32.97
CA ASP A 142 18.82 -25.48 -32.08
C ASP A 142 17.78 -25.58 -30.93
N ASP A 143 16.64 -24.87 -31.03
CA ASP A 143 15.53 -24.92 -30.04
C ASP A 143 14.30 -25.75 -30.53
N ASP A 144 14.49 -26.77 -31.38
CA ASP A 144 13.43 -27.76 -31.67
C ASP A 144 14.00 -29.19 -31.83
N ALA A 145 14.42 -29.80 -30.71
CA ALA A 145 14.62 -31.24 -30.60
C ALA A 145 14.28 -31.72 -29.19
N GLY A 146 13.08 -31.38 -28.73
CA GLY A 146 12.56 -31.79 -27.44
C GLY A 146 11.15 -32.36 -27.55
N SER A 147 10.93 -33.42 -28.33
CA SER A 147 9.75 -34.27 -28.12
C SER A 147 9.91 -35.69 -28.67
N ASP A 148 9.66 -36.62 -27.76
CA ASP A 148 9.09 -37.95 -27.95
C ASP A 148 10.02 -39.15 -28.18
N SER A 149 10.20 -39.92 -27.10
CA SER A 149 10.31 -41.37 -27.14
C SER A 149 9.76 -41.92 -25.82
N GLU A 150 8.54 -42.47 -25.90
CA GLU A 150 7.92 -43.37 -24.93
C GLU A 150 8.81 -44.57 -24.56
#